data_AF-A0A560E5X3-F1
#
_entry.id   AF-A0A560E5X3-F1
#
_cell.length_a   1.000
_cell.length_b   1.000
_cell.length_c   1.000
_cell.angle_alpha   90.00
_cell.angle_beta   90.00
_cell.angle_gamma   90.00
#
_symmetry.space_group_name_H-M   'P 1'
#
loop_
_entity.id
_entity.type
_entity.pdbx_description
1 polymer ?
#
loop_
_entity_poly.entity_id
_entity_poly.type
_entity_poly.pdbx_seq_one_letter_code
_entity_poly.pdbx_strand_id
1 'polypeptide(L)' 'MFYDAATVQMLRDVLDDVLSSPTFTQQSRRTAVEVAERVLKLASQGERRPENIKRHLQNEFFRRH' A
#
# COMPACT_ATOMS: atom_id res chain seq x y z
N MET A 1 -5.85 10.85 -15.36
CA MET A 1 -6.09 9.42 -15.66
C MET A 1 -7.14 8.94 -14.68
N PHE A 2 -8.30 8.48 -15.13
CA PHE A 2 -9.31 7.90 -14.25
C PHE A 2 -8.94 6.43 -14.02
N TYR A 3 -8.79 6.02 -12.76
CA TYR A 3 -8.68 4.61 -12.42
C TYR A 3 -10.05 3.96 -12.64
N ASP A 4 -10.09 2.84 -13.35
CA ASP A 4 -11.26 1.98 -13.43
C ASP A 4 -11.66 1.45 -12.04
N ALA A 5 -12.94 1.14 -11.86
CA ALA A 5 -13.49 0.73 -10.58
C ALA A 5 -12.80 -0.51 -9.99
N ALA A 6 -12.34 -1.43 -10.86
CA ALA A 6 -11.58 -2.60 -10.47
C ALA A 6 -10.22 -2.21 -9.86
N THR A 7 -9.50 -1.28 -10.48
CA THR A 7 -8.24 -0.76 -9.93
C THR A 7 -8.47 -0.05 -8.60
N VAL A 8 -9.51 0.78 -8.47
CA VAL A 8 -9.83 1.48 -7.21
C VAL A 8 -10.14 0.47 -6.09
N GLN A 9 -10.92 -0.57 -6.39
CA GLN A 9 -11.25 -1.60 -5.42
C GLN A 9 -9.99 -2.35 -4.96
N MET A 10 -9.13 -2.74 -5.90
CA MET A 10 -7.87 -3.41 -5.59
C MET A 10 -6.96 -2.56 -4.70
N LEU A 11 -6.86 -1.24 -4.95
CA LEU A 11 -6.05 -0.35 -4.11
C LEU A 11 -6.64 -0.22 -2.70
N ARG A 12 -7.97 -0.20 -2.56
CA ARG A 12 -8.65 -0.20 -1.25
C ARG A 12 -8.37 -1.49 -0.48
N ASP A 13 -8.48 -2.64 -1.14
CA ASP A 13 -8.22 -3.94 -0.50
C ASP A 13 -6.76 -4.05 -0.03
N VAL A 14 -5.81 -3.52 -0.82
CA VAL A 14 -4.40 -3.47 -0.40
C VAL A 14 -4.20 -2.55 0.81
N LEU A 15 -4.86 -1.39 0.83
CA LEU A 15 -4.76 -0.47 1.96
C LEU A 15 -5.37 -1.05 3.23
N ASP A 16 -6.55 -1.65 3.13
CA ASP A 16 -7.21 -2.28 4.25
C ASP A 16 -6.36 -3.39 4.88
N ASP A 17 -5.80 -4.27 4.05
CA ASP A 17 -4.92 -5.36 4.48
C ASP A 17 -3.63 -4.85 5.14
N VAL A 18 -3.01 -3.80 4.59
CA VAL A 18 -1.77 -3.23 5.13
C VAL A 18 -2.02 -2.49 6.43
N LEU A 19 -3.06 -1.67 6.50
CA LEU A 19 -3.38 -0.87 7.69
C LEU A 19 -3.90 -1.73 8.85
N SER A 20 -4.57 -2.85 8.53
CA SER A 20 -5.04 -3.83 9.52
C SER A 20 -3.93 -4.78 9.99
N SER A 21 -2.79 -4.81 9.29
CA SER A 21 -1.68 -5.71 9.63
C SER A 21 -1.06 -5.35 10.99
N PRO A 22 -0.79 -6.34 11.86
CA PRO A 22 -0.10 -6.12 13.13
C PRO A 22 1.27 -5.45 12.96
N THR A 23 1.93 -5.67 11.81
CA THR A 23 3.21 -5.05 11.49
C THR A 23 3.08 -3.54 11.31
N PHE A 24 1.93 -3.05 10.85
CA PHE A 24 1.62 -1.63 10.72
C PHE A 24 1.13 -1.02 12.03
N THR A 25 0.18 -1.66 12.70
CA THR A 25 -0.37 -1.14 13.95
C THR A 25 0.67 -1.03 15.06
N GLN A 26 1.70 -1.88 15.06
CA GLN A 26 2.83 -1.82 16.01
C GLN A 26 3.93 -0.84 15.60
N GLN A 27 3.88 -0.26 14.39
CA GLN A 27 4.93 0.58 13.86
C GLN A 27 4.56 2.07 14.01
N SER A 28 4.94 2.68 15.12
CA SER A 28 4.63 4.09 15.46
C SER A 28 5.29 5.16 14.57
N ARG A 29 6.00 4.77 13.52
CA ARG A 29 6.84 5.70 12.72
C ARG A 29 6.17 6.27 11.48
N ARG A 30 5.10 5.66 10.96
CA ARG A 30 4.52 6.03 9.67
C ARG A 30 3.01 6.16 9.77
N THR A 31 2.49 7.17 9.09
CA THR A 31 1.03 7.45 9.10
C THR A 31 0.33 6.65 8.01
N ALA A 32 -0.97 6.37 8.20
CA ALA A 32 -1.80 5.72 7.18
C ALA A 32 -1.82 6.50 5.85
N VAL A 33 -1.67 7.83 5.93
CA VAL A 33 -1.61 8.72 4.78
C VAL A 33 -0.37 8.45 3.93
N GLU A 34 0.82 8.32 4.55
CA GLU A 34 2.06 8.03 3.80
C GLU A 34 1.98 6.69 3.05
N VAL A 35 1.34 5.68 3.66
CA VAL A 35 1.12 4.38 3.02
C VAL A 35 0.18 4.52 1.83
N ALA A 36 -0.93 5.27 1.97
CA ALA A 36 -1.88 5.53 0.90
C ALA A 36 -1.24 6.26 -0.28
N GLU A 37 -0.44 7.31 -0.02
CA GLU A 37 0.29 8.03 -1.07
C GLU A 37 1.26 7.11 -1.81
N ARG A 38 1.93 6.20 -1.09
CA ARG A 38 2.85 5.27 -1.74
C ARG A 38 2.16 4.24 -2.61
N VAL A 39 1.03 3.71 -2.16
CA VAL A 39 0.17 2.82 -2.96
C VAL A 39 -0.27 3.52 -4.26
N LEU A 40 -0.72 4.77 -4.17
CA LEU A 40 -1.10 5.55 -5.34
C LEU A 40 0.07 5.82 -6.29
N LYS A 41 1.26 6.10 -5.76
CA LYS A 41 2.48 6.28 -6.55
C LYS A 41 2.85 5.02 -7.34
N LEU A 42 2.80 3.85 -6.69
CA LEU A 42 3.06 2.56 -7.35
C LEU A 42 2.03 2.27 -8.44
N ALA A 43 0.75 2.50 -8.15
CA ALA A 43 -0.33 2.36 -9.14
C ALA A 43 -0.14 3.30 -10.35
N SER A 44 0.35 4.52 -10.10
CA SER A 44 0.66 5.51 -11.16
C SER A 44 1.84 5.10 -12.04
N GLN A 45 2.75 4.27 -11.53
CA GLN A 45 3.88 3.71 -12.29
C GLN A 45 3.49 2.50 -13.15
N GLY A 46 2.22 2.07 -13.09
CA GLY A 46 1.71 0.91 -13.82
C GLY A 46 1.71 -0.39 -13.00
N GLU A 47 2.09 -0.35 -11.73
CA GLU A 47 2.00 -1.52 -10.86
C GLU A 47 0.53 -1.79 -10.51
N ARG A 48 -0.01 -2.87 -11.06
CA ARG A 48 -1.43 -3.26 -10.88
C ARG A 48 -1.58 -4.60 -10.15
N ARG A 49 -0.48 -5.20 -9.70
CA ARG A 49 -0.53 -6.47 -8.98
C ARG A 49 -0.50 -6.20 -7.46
N PRO A 50 -1.56 -6.57 -6.72
CA PRO A 50 -1.65 -6.34 -5.27
C PRO A 50 -0.43 -6.88 -4.52
N GLU A 51 0.05 -8.06 -4.90
CA GLU A 51 1.19 -8.74 -4.27
C GLU A 51 2.49 -7.94 -4.41
N ASN A 52 2.71 -7.31 -5.56
CA ASN A 52 3.88 -6.47 -5.80
C ASN A 52 3.80 -5.19 -4.98
N ILE A 53 2.62 -4.55 -4.93
CA ILE A 53 2.39 -3.35 -4.12
C ILE A 53 2.67 -3.68 -2.64
N LYS A 54 2.08 -4.76 -2.11
CA LYS A 54 2.30 -5.21 -0.73
C LYS A 54 3.78 -5.49 -0.45
N ARG A 55 4.49 -6.15 -1.38
CA ARG A 55 5.94 -6.41 -1.25
C ARG A 55 6.77 -5.12 -1.23
N HIS A 56 6.43 -4.14 -2.07
CA HIS A 56 7.08 -2.83 -2.06
C HIS A 56 6.86 -2.11 -0.73
N LEU A 57 5.63 -2.13 -0.22
CA LEU A 57 5.31 -1.56 1.08
C LEU A 57 6.07 -2.28 2.21
N GLN A 58 6.12 -3.61 2.19
CA GLN A 58 6.93 -4.44 3.11
C GLN A 58 8.42 -4.05 3.11
N ASN A 59 9.02 -3.93 1.94
CA ASN A 59 10.43 -3.58 1.82
C ASN A 59 10.73 -2.12 2.19
N GLU A 60 9.82 -1.19 1.92
CA GLU A 60 10.05 0.23 2.14
C GLU A 60 9.68 0.67 3.57
N PHE A 61 8.56 0.14 4.09
CA PHE A 61 8.03 0.54 5.38
C PHE A 61 8.35 -0.44 6.51
N PHE A 62 8.42 -1.74 6.25
CA PHE A 62 8.42 -2.77 7.29
C PHE A 62 9.75 -3.51 7.44
N ARG A 63 10.77 -3.19 6.63
CA ARG A 63 12.10 -3.76 6.77
C ARG A 63 12.77 -3.17 8.02
N ARG A 64 12.81 -3.96 9.11
CA ARG A 64 13.58 -3.63 10.32
C ARG A 64 15.03 -3.36 9.95
N HIS A 65 15.52 -2.19 10.32
CA HIS A 65 16.96 -1.93 10.48
C HIS A 65 17.44 -2.55 11.78
#